data_AF-A0A1G1KZN9-F1
#
_entry.id   AF-A0A1G1KZN9-F1
#
_cell.length_a   1.000
_cell.length_b   1.000
_cell.length_c   1.000
_cell.angle_alpha   90.00
_cell.angle_beta   90.00
_cell.angle_gamma   90.00
#
_symmetry.space_group_name_H-M   'P 1'
#
loop_
_entity.id
_entity.type
_entity.pdbx_description
1 polymer ?
#
loop_
_entity_poly.entity_id
_entity_poly.type
_entity_poly.pdbx_seq_one_letter_code
_entity_poly.pdbx_strand_id
1 'polypeptide(L)' 'MFGLGFQEVLVILLVAVLIFGAGRLPEIGKALGKAIREFKKAVDGSTETKEEKK' A
#
# COMPACT_ATOMS: atom_id res chain seq x y z
N MET A 1 0.58 -26.61 -10.34
CA MET A 1 1.98 -26.74 -9.86
C MET A 1 2.78 -25.48 -10.15
N PHE A 2 2.33 -24.29 -9.73
CA PHE A 2 3.08 -23.02 -9.81
C PHE A 2 2.36 -22.01 -8.92
N GLY A 3 2.45 -22.19 -7.60
CA GLY A 3 2.16 -21.12 -6.66
C GLY A 3 3.44 -20.32 -6.51
N LEU A 4 3.38 -19.00 -6.65
CA LEU A 4 4.51 -18.15 -6.27
C LEU A 4 4.76 -18.40 -4.78
N GLY A 5 5.86 -19.10 -4.48
CA GLY A 5 6.28 -19.35 -3.12
C GLY A 5 6.82 -18.07 -2.50
N PHE A 6 6.96 -18.09 -1.18
CA PHE A 6 7.54 -16.97 -0.44
C PHE A 6 8.93 -16.59 -0.97
N GLN A 7 9.71 -17.59 -1.39
CA GLN A 7 11.06 -17.42 -1.90
C GLN A 7 11.09 -16.68 -3.25
N GLU A 8 10.21 -17.03 -4.18
CA GLU A 8 10.09 -16.34 -5.47
C GLU A 8 9.64 -14.89 -5.31
N VAL A 9 8.67 -14.63 -4.42
CA VAL A 9 8.22 -13.27 -4.10
C VAL A 9 9.38 -12.44 -3.52
N LEU A 10 10.19 -13.03 -2.65
CA LEU A 10 11.35 -12.34 -2.06
C LEU A 10 12.39 -11.95 -3.12
N VAL A 11 12.67 -12.84 -4.07
CA VAL A 11 13.61 -12.58 -5.18
C VAL A 11 13.08 -11.46 -6.08
N ILE A 12 11.80 -11.49 -6.45
CA ILE A 12 11.17 -10.43 -7.24
C ILE A 12 11.25 -9.09 -6.51
N LEU A 13 10.97 -9.09 -5.20
CA LEU A 13 11.03 -7.90 -4.37
C LEU A 13 12.45 -7.34 -4.29
N LEU A 14 13.46 -8.20 -4.19
CA LEU A 14 14.87 -7.81 -4.22
C LEU A 14 15.24 -7.13 -5.56
N VAL A 15 14.84 -7.73 -6.68
CA VAL A 15 15.08 -7.14 -8.02
C VAL A 15 14.35 -5.81 -8.18
N ALA A 16 13.09 -5.72 -7.73
CA ALA A 16 12.34 -4.47 -7.73
C ALA A 16 13.04 -3.38 -6.91
N VAL A 17 13.58 -3.73 -5.73
CA VAL A 17 14.36 -2.82 -4.89
C VAL A 17 15.65 -2.37 -5.58
N LEU A 18 16.31 -3.20 -6.37
CA LEU A 18 17.51 -2.81 -7.13
C LEU A 18 17.18 -1.82 -8.27
N ILE A 19 16.05 -2.01 -8.95
CA ILE A 19 15.62 -1.15 -10.05
C ILE A 19 15.09 0.19 -9.54
N PHE A 20 14.19 0.16 -8.56
CA PHE A 20 13.51 1.34 -8.06
C PHE A 20 14.24 2.01 -6.88
N GLY A 21 15.11 1.29 -6.19
CA GLY A 21 15.76 1.72 -4.95
C GLY A 21 14.95 1.41 -3.69
N ALA A 22 15.64 1.05 -2.61
CA ALA A 22 15.01 0.67 -1.32
C ALA A 22 14.16 1.78 -0.69
N GLY A 23 14.44 3.05 -1.02
CA GLY A 23 13.67 4.20 -0.54
C GLY A 23 12.39 4.48 -1.32
N ARG A 24 12.31 4.12 -2.60
CA ARG A 24 11.15 4.46 -3.46
C ARG A 24 9.95 3.56 -3.21
N LEU A 25 10.15 2.27 -2.95
CA LEU A 25 9.08 1.34 -2.60
C LEU A 25 8.23 1.82 -1.40
N PRO A 26 8.81 2.16 -0.23
CA PRO A 26 8.04 2.65 0.90
C PRO A 26 7.42 4.03 0.66
N GLU A 27 8.04 4.89 -0.16
CA GLU A 27 7.48 6.18 -0.55
C GLU A 27 6.20 6.02 -1.39
N ILE A 28 6.24 5.14 -2.40
CA ILE A 28 5.08 4.78 -3.22
C ILE A 28 4.00 4.11 -2.35
N GLY A 29 4.37 3.18 -1.48
CA GLY A 29 3.44 2.53 -0.56
C GLY A 29 2.74 3.50 0.39
N LYS A 30 3.46 4.52 0.92
CA LYS A 30 2.87 5.59 1.73
C LYS A 30 1.88 6.43 0.93
N ALA A 31 2.23 6.83 -0.28
CA ALA A 31 1.36 7.61 -1.16
C ALA A 31 0.09 6.84 -1.54
N LEU A 32 0.24 5.59 -1.98
CA LEU A 32 -0.88 4.70 -2.29
C LEU A 32 -1.74 4.42 -1.07
N GLY A 33 -1.15 4.16 0.10
CA GLY A 33 -1.88 3.94 1.34
C GLY A 33 -2.70 5.16 1.77
N LYS A 34 -2.15 6.37 1.60
CA LYS A 34 -2.89 7.62 1.83
C LYS A 34 -4.06 7.76 0.85
N ALA A 35 -3.81 7.53 -0.45
CA ALA A 35 -4.83 7.58 -1.48
C ALA A 35 -5.96 6.55 -1.24
N ILE A 36 -5.63 5.31 -0.88
CA ILE A 36 -6.62 4.27 -0.55
C ILE A 36 -7.41 4.66 0.70
N ARG A 37 -6.76 5.23 1.72
CA ARG A 37 -7.45 5.69 2.94
C ARG A 37 -8.41 6.83 2.65
N GLU A 38 -8.01 7.80 1.83
CA GLU A 38 -8.87 8.92 1.41
C GLU A 38 -10.00 8.44 0.50
N PHE A 39 -9.73 7.53 -0.44
CA PHE A 39 -10.73 6.89 -1.27
C PHE A 39 -11.75 6.13 -0.43
N LYS A 40 -11.29 5.32 0.52
CA LYS A 40 -12.15 4.60 1.47
C LYS A 40 -12.99 5.57 2.31
N LYS A 41 -12.41 6.67 2.80
CA LYS A 41 -13.17 7.72 3.51
C LYS A 41 -14.22 8.42 2.63
N ALA A 42 -13.96 8.61 1.34
CA ALA A 42 -14.92 9.21 0.42
C ALA A 42 -16.07 8.25 0.11
N VAL A 43 -15.77 6.95 -0.03
CA VAL A 43 -16.77 5.89 -0.24
C VAL A 43 -17.59 5.64 1.03
N ASP A 44 -16.92 5.47 2.18
CA ASP A 44 -17.55 5.22 3.49
C ASP A 44 -18.15 6.51 4.11
N GLY A 45 -17.75 7.69 3.65
CA GLY A 45 -18.25 9.00 4.07
C GLY A 45 -19.72 9.29 3.69
N SER A 46 -20.39 8.31 3.06
CA SER A 46 -21.85 8.23 3.05
C SER A 46 -22.45 7.70 4.36
N THR A 47 -21.63 7.27 5.35
CA THR A 47 -22.11 6.59 6.57
C THR A 47 -21.51 7.05 7.89
N GLU A 48 -20.41 7.82 7.96
CA GLU A 48 -19.89 8.29 9.27
C GLU A 48 -19.67 9.80 9.34
N THR A 49 -20.67 10.47 9.91
CA THR A 49 -20.58 11.76 10.59
C THR A 49 -19.42 11.76 11.58
N LYS A 50 -18.57 12.79 11.48
CA LYS A 50 -17.57 13.20 12.46
C LYS A 50 -17.96 12.84 13.90
N GLU A 51 -17.20 11.96 14.55
CA GLU A 51 -16.95 12.11 15.98
C GLU A 51 -15.80 13.08 16.18
N GLU A 52 -16.19 14.35 16.30
CA GLU A 52 -15.43 15.38 16.98
C GLU A 52 -15.40 15.01 18.46
N LYS A 53 -14.23 14.61 18.97
CA LYS A 53 -14.03 14.47 20.43
C LYS A 53 -12.87 15.37 20.86
N LYS A 54 -13.29 16.59 21.19
CA LYS A 54 -12.90 17.45 22.33
C LYS A 54 -11.57 17.18 23.01
#